data_AF-A0A915NV20-F1
#
_entry.id   AF-A0A915NV20-F1
#
_cell.length_a   1.000
_cell.length_b   1.000
_cell.length_c   1.000
_cell.angle_alpha   90.00
_cell.angle_beta   90.00
_cell.angle_gamma   90.00
#
_symmetry.space_group_name_H-M   'P 1'
#
loop_
_entity.id
_entity.type
_entity.pdbx_description
1 polymer ?
#
loop_
_entity_poly.entity_id
_entity_poly.type
_entity_poly.pdbx_seq_one_letter_code
_entity_poly.pdbx_strand_id
1 'polypeptide(L)'
;MEGVSSFFKVGGRVPLLKLKYYGYDFDLLFVEVPCYIPLRKEYKENLNLEDTDKLINQIIFNLKMGPIEDIRSVILPLSGYRSNLYIAKLMEKNFENFRTLLLVLKIWAKNHFIYSGQFGFFNGTNLSVMACKTILLNKNKSIVHLLEQFYITFTKWDWTNPVLLESLVDHQQLAQQSNNSLDIQNYQDFISIKNSLNWDINSDYNKRRQVFGLDNYTIYDQNKHRLMQHAKRMWPIIAPGNPPQNSGFNINYSTSRILLSEMRL
;
A
#
# COMPACT_ATOMS: atom_id res chain seq x y z
N MET A 1 1.77 1.10 -34.48
CA MET A 1 0.65 0.29 -33.99
C MET A 1 -0.60 1.12 -34.13
N GLU A 2 -1.60 0.62 -34.84
CA GLU A 2 -2.89 1.28 -34.94
C GLU A 2 -3.50 1.49 -33.54
N GLY A 3 -4.17 2.62 -33.31
CA GLY A 3 -4.81 2.93 -32.03
C GLY A 3 -3.90 3.46 -30.91
N VAL A 4 -2.57 3.34 -31.02
CA VAL A 4 -1.63 3.89 -30.00
C VAL A 4 -1.37 5.37 -30.28
N SER A 5 -1.78 6.23 -29.34
CA SER A 5 -1.61 7.69 -29.42
C SER A 5 -0.45 8.22 -28.57
N SER A 6 -0.08 7.54 -27.47
CA SER A 6 1.13 7.85 -26.72
C SER A 6 1.67 6.61 -26.01
N PHE A 7 2.99 6.46 -25.95
CA PHE A 7 3.66 5.39 -25.21
C PHE A 7 4.99 5.88 -24.65
N PHE A 8 5.11 5.99 -23.33
CA PHE A 8 6.34 6.49 -22.69
C PHE A 8 6.56 5.89 -21.31
N LYS A 9 7.83 5.83 -20.89
CA LYS A 9 8.23 5.39 -19.55
C LYS A 9 8.12 6.51 -18.55
N VAL A 10 7.59 6.20 -17.37
CA VAL A 10 7.57 7.08 -16.21
C VAL A 10 8.47 6.47 -15.14
N GLY A 11 9.45 7.26 -14.69
CA GLY A 11 10.32 6.90 -13.59
C GLY A 11 9.62 7.06 -12.23
N GLY A 12 10.30 6.65 -11.17
CA GLY A 12 9.80 6.75 -9.80
C GLY A 12 10.11 5.50 -9.00
N ARG A 13 9.53 5.40 -7.81
CA ARG A 13 9.71 4.24 -6.92
C ARG A 13 9.23 2.93 -7.53
N VAL A 14 8.18 2.99 -8.35
CA VAL A 14 7.68 1.89 -9.17
C VAL A 14 7.64 2.39 -10.62
N PRO A 15 8.62 2.04 -11.45
CA PRO A 15 8.62 2.41 -12.86
C PRO A 15 7.39 1.84 -13.57
N LEU A 16 6.79 2.63 -14.46
CA LEU A 16 5.65 2.19 -15.25
C LEU A 16 5.72 2.70 -16.69
N LEU A 17 4.99 2.04 -17.58
CA LEU A 17 4.79 2.49 -18.95
C LEU A 17 3.38 3.08 -19.06
N LYS A 18 3.28 4.33 -19.50
CA LYS A 18 1.99 4.93 -19.83
C LYS A 18 1.69 4.69 -21.29
N LEU A 19 0.51 4.14 -21.55
CA LEU A 19 0.00 3.87 -22.89
C LEU A 19 -1.35 4.57 -23.04
N LYS A 20 -1.55 5.30 -24.13
CA LYS A 20 -2.87 5.79 -24.52
C LYS A 20 -3.32 5.08 -25.78
N TYR A 21 -4.26 4.17 -25.65
CA TYR A 21 -4.73 3.27 -26.71
C TYR A 21 -6.23 3.45 -26.94
N TYR A 22 -6.62 3.79 -28.17
CA TYR A 22 -7.99 4.18 -28.55
C TYR A 22 -8.64 5.22 -27.61
N GLY A 23 -7.85 6.20 -27.16
CA GLY A 23 -8.31 7.26 -26.26
C GLY A 23 -8.35 6.89 -24.78
N TYR A 24 -8.14 5.63 -24.42
CA TYR A 24 -8.07 5.17 -23.03
C TYR A 24 -6.63 5.21 -22.51
N ASP A 25 -6.46 5.70 -21.29
CA ASP A 25 -5.18 5.72 -20.59
C ASP A 25 -4.96 4.43 -19.80
N PHE A 26 -3.80 3.81 -20.01
CA PHE A 26 -3.35 2.60 -19.35
C PHE A 26 -2.03 2.86 -18.63
N ASP A 27 -1.97 2.53 -17.34
CA ASP A 27 -0.74 2.43 -16.58
C ASP A 27 -0.30 0.96 -16.54
N LEU A 28 0.78 0.64 -17.24
CA LEU A 28 1.30 -0.71 -17.37
C LEU A 28 2.49 -0.90 -16.42
N LEU A 29 2.33 -1.85 -15.50
CA LEU A 29 3.39 -2.30 -14.59
C LEU A 29 4.02 -3.58 -15.12
N PHE A 30 5.31 -3.76 -14.82
CA PHE A 30 6.06 -4.95 -15.20
C PHE A 30 6.82 -5.49 -13.98
N VAL A 31 6.83 -6.81 -13.85
CA VAL A 31 7.60 -7.53 -12.83
C VAL A 31 8.34 -8.64 -13.54
N GLU A 32 9.66 -8.60 -13.45
CA GLU A 32 10.47 -9.73 -13.86
C GLU A 32 10.35 -10.82 -12.79
N VAL A 33 9.96 -12.02 -13.23
CA VAL A 33 9.89 -13.19 -12.35
C VAL A 33 11.08 -14.08 -12.70
N PRO A 34 12.17 -14.04 -11.91
CA PRO A 34 13.32 -14.91 -12.12
C PRO A 34 12.90 -16.33 -11.75
N CYS A 35 12.45 -17.11 -12.72
CA CYS A 35 12.07 -18.51 -12.52
C CYS A 35 12.86 -19.43 -13.45
N TYR A 36 13.38 -20.54 -12.91
CA TYR A 36 13.96 -21.66 -13.67
C TYR A 36 12.90 -22.69 -14.11
N ILE A 37 11.68 -22.59 -13.56
CA ILE A 37 10.55 -23.44 -13.91
C ILE A 37 9.70 -22.63 -14.89
N PRO A 38 9.52 -23.06 -16.16
CA PRO A 38 8.60 -22.39 -17.06
C PRO A 38 7.26 -22.28 -16.34
N LEU A 39 6.72 -21.06 -16.24
CA LEU A 39 5.39 -20.80 -15.74
C LEU A 39 4.47 -21.83 -16.42
N ARG A 40 4.04 -22.87 -15.71
CA ARG A 40 3.31 -23.98 -16.34
C ARG A 40 2.10 -23.38 -17.05
N LYS A 41 1.69 -23.97 -18.17
CA LYS A 41 0.44 -23.65 -18.92
C LYS A 41 -0.84 -23.61 -18.06
N GLU A 42 -0.74 -23.96 -16.77
CA GLU A 42 -1.79 -24.09 -15.77
C GLU A 42 -1.98 -22.82 -14.91
N TYR A 43 -1.23 -21.74 -15.13
CA TYR A 43 -1.56 -20.48 -14.46
C TYR A 43 -2.96 -20.03 -14.89
N LYS A 44 -3.90 -20.11 -13.94
CA LYS A 44 -5.22 -19.49 -14.05
C LYS A 44 -5.03 -18.04 -14.49
N GLU A 45 -5.90 -17.57 -15.37
CA GLU A 45 -5.91 -16.18 -15.88
C GLU A 45 -5.84 -15.13 -14.75
N ASN A 46 -6.25 -15.51 -13.53
CA ASN A 46 -6.16 -14.70 -12.32
C ASN A 46 -5.45 -15.46 -11.19
N LEU A 47 -4.35 -14.90 -10.69
CA LEU A 47 -3.65 -15.39 -9.49
C LEU A 47 -4.46 -15.06 -8.25
N ASN A 48 -4.60 -16.00 -7.31
CA ASN A 48 -5.20 -15.69 -6.00
C ASN A 48 -4.13 -15.21 -4.99
N LEU A 49 -4.53 -14.96 -3.73
CA LEU A 49 -3.61 -14.53 -2.68
C LEU A 49 -2.51 -15.56 -2.38
N GLU A 50 -2.83 -16.86 -2.39
CA GLU A 50 -1.86 -17.92 -2.14
C GLU A 50 -0.84 -18.05 -3.30
N ASP A 51 -1.31 -17.99 -4.55
CA ASP A 51 -0.46 -18.04 -5.74
C ASP A 51 0.52 -16.86 -5.76
N THR A 52 0.03 -15.67 -5.42
CA THR A 52 0.87 -14.47 -5.34
C THR A 52 1.85 -14.50 -4.16
N ASP A 53 1.54 -15.16 -3.05
CA ASP A 53 2.50 -15.36 -1.95
C ASP A 53 3.62 -16.32 -2.34
N LYS A 54 3.28 -17.43 -3.01
CA LYS A 54 4.28 -18.36 -3.58
C LYS A 54 5.21 -17.63 -4.54
N LEU A 55 4.65 -16.82 -5.44
CA LEU A 55 5.40 -16.01 -6.40
C LEU A 55 6.37 -15.04 -5.70
N ILE A 56 5.88 -14.25 -4.72
CA ILE A 56 6.72 -13.30 -3.98
C ILE A 56 7.84 -14.02 -3.23
N ASN A 57 7.53 -15.12 -2.53
CA ASN A 57 8.54 -15.89 -1.80
C ASN A 57 9.61 -16.46 -2.75
N GLN A 58 9.22 -16.94 -3.94
CA GLN A 58 10.16 -17.41 -4.97
C GLN A 58 11.05 -16.28 -5.49
N ILE A 59 10.47 -15.11 -5.79
CA ILE A 59 11.23 -13.91 -6.20
C ILE A 59 12.25 -13.56 -5.12
N ILE A 60 11.83 -13.44 -3.86
CA ILE A 60 12.73 -13.11 -2.74
C ILE A 60 13.85 -14.14 -2.60
N PHE A 61 13.51 -15.44 -2.67
CA PHE A 61 14.48 -16.53 -2.54
C PHE A 61 15.54 -16.49 -3.65
N ASN A 62 15.12 -16.34 -4.90
CA ASN A 62 16.04 -16.32 -6.04
C ASN A 62 16.89 -15.05 -6.07
N LEU A 63 16.32 -13.91 -5.68
CA LEU A 63 17.04 -12.64 -5.69
C LEU A 63 17.97 -12.44 -4.50
N LYS A 64 17.76 -13.15 -3.37
CA LYS A 64 18.71 -13.18 -2.25
C LYS A 64 20.13 -13.57 -2.70
N MET A 65 20.24 -14.44 -3.71
CA MET A 65 21.51 -15.00 -4.20
C MET A 65 22.12 -14.21 -5.37
N GLY A 66 21.42 -13.21 -5.90
CA GLY A 66 21.81 -12.47 -7.10
C GLY A 66 22.41 -11.09 -6.81
N PRO A 67 22.99 -10.40 -7.81
CA PRO A 67 23.59 -9.08 -7.66
C PRO A 67 22.56 -7.93 -7.59
N ILE A 68 21.29 -8.21 -7.27
CA ILE A 68 20.22 -7.20 -7.32
C ILE A 68 20.30 -6.29 -6.09
N GLU A 69 20.44 -4.99 -6.32
CA GLU A 69 20.61 -3.97 -5.28
C GLU A 69 19.34 -3.72 -4.44
N ASP A 70 18.12 -3.93 -4.98
CA ASP A 70 16.87 -3.72 -4.23
C ASP A 70 15.73 -4.68 -4.61
N ILE A 71 15.60 -5.77 -3.86
CA ILE A 71 14.48 -6.75 -3.95
C ILE A 71 13.11 -6.04 -3.84
N ARG A 72 13.02 -4.93 -3.10
CA ARG A 72 11.78 -4.19 -2.91
C ARG A 72 11.25 -3.63 -4.23
N SER A 73 12.13 -3.17 -5.11
CA SER A 73 11.76 -2.60 -6.41
C SER A 73 11.06 -3.62 -7.32
N VAL A 74 11.40 -4.91 -7.20
CA VAL A 74 10.83 -6.00 -8.01
C VAL A 74 9.45 -6.43 -7.50
N ILE A 75 9.25 -6.47 -6.19
CA ILE A 75 7.99 -6.95 -5.58
C ILE A 75 6.93 -5.85 -5.41
N LEU A 76 7.34 -4.57 -5.31
CA LEU A 76 6.43 -3.45 -5.12
C LEU A 76 5.32 -3.34 -6.18
N PRO A 77 5.56 -3.59 -7.49
CA PRO A 77 4.48 -3.55 -8.47
C PRO A 77 3.37 -4.59 -8.21
N LEU A 78 3.67 -5.71 -7.54
CA LEU A 78 2.66 -6.72 -7.15
C LEU A 78 1.80 -6.28 -5.96
N SER A 79 2.28 -5.33 -5.14
CA SER A 79 1.61 -4.93 -3.89
C SER A 79 0.22 -4.33 -4.14
N GLY A 80 0.03 -3.60 -5.23
CA GLY A 80 -1.26 -3.01 -5.61
C GLY A 80 -2.28 -4.09 -5.99
N TYR A 81 -1.87 -5.04 -6.82
CA TYR A 81 -2.70 -6.19 -7.20
C TYR A 81 -3.12 -7.01 -5.97
N ARG A 82 -2.15 -7.36 -5.11
CA ARG A 82 -2.42 -8.08 -3.86
C ARG A 82 -3.33 -7.31 -2.91
N SER A 83 -3.14 -5.99 -2.78
CA SER A 83 -4.01 -5.17 -1.92
C SER A 83 -5.46 -5.25 -2.37
N ASN A 84 -5.72 -5.20 -3.67
CA ASN A 84 -7.05 -5.33 -4.24
C ASN A 84 -7.65 -6.72 -4.02
N LEU A 85 -6.87 -7.79 -4.25
CA LEU A 85 -7.31 -9.15 -3.96
C LEU A 85 -7.69 -9.33 -2.48
N TYR A 86 -6.89 -8.77 -1.59
CA TYR A 86 -7.11 -8.87 -0.15
C TYR A 86 -8.38 -8.13 0.29
N ILE A 87 -8.58 -6.89 -0.18
CA ILE A 87 -9.81 -6.14 0.09
C ILE A 87 -11.02 -6.85 -0.52
N ALA A 88 -10.91 -7.38 -1.74
CA ALA A 88 -11.99 -8.14 -2.36
C ALA A 88 -12.37 -9.36 -1.53
N LYS A 89 -11.37 -10.09 -1.00
CA LYS A 89 -11.61 -11.24 -0.12
C LYS A 89 -12.29 -10.85 1.19
N LEU A 90 -11.87 -9.76 1.82
CA LEU A 90 -12.50 -9.26 3.05
C LEU A 90 -13.94 -8.79 2.81
N MET A 91 -14.20 -8.22 1.64
CA MET A 91 -15.50 -7.64 1.28
C MET A 91 -16.43 -8.62 0.55
N GLU A 92 -16.07 -9.90 0.42
CA GLU A 92 -16.83 -10.91 -0.34
C GLU A 92 -18.33 -10.94 0.03
N LYS A 93 -18.67 -10.77 1.31
CA LYS A 93 -20.06 -10.73 1.81
C LYS A 93 -20.72 -9.34 1.78
N ASN A 94 -19.97 -8.27 1.54
CA ASN A 94 -20.43 -6.88 1.61
C ASN A 94 -19.97 -6.06 0.38
N PHE A 95 -19.76 -6.72 -0.76
CA PHE A 95 -19.10 -6.11 -1.91
C PHE A 95 -19.87 -4.90 -2.46
N GLU A 96 -21.19 -4.99 -2.54
CA GLU A 96 -22.03 -3.88 -3.01
C GLU A 96 -22.01 -2.68 -2.06
N ASN A 97 -22.05 -2.93 -0.75
CA ASN A 97 -21.91 -1.86 0.26
C ASN A 97 -20.53 -1.22 0.18
N PHE A 98 -19.46 -2.02 0.03
CA PHE A 98 -18.10 -1.53 -0.15
C PHE A 98 -17.97 -0.67 -1.40
N ARG A 99 -18.46 -1.15 -2.55
CA ARG A 99 -18.43 -0.44 -3.82
C ARG A 99 -19.17 0.89 -3.74
N THR A 100 -20.38 0.87 -3.17
CA THR A 100 -21.21 2.06 -3.03
C THR A 100 -20.57 3.08 -2.08
N LEU A 101 -20.07 2.63 -0.92
CA LEU A 101 -19.40 3.49 0.05
C LEU A 101 -18.16 4.14 -0.56
N LEU A 102 -17.31 3.34 -1.22
CA LEU A 102 -16.11 3.84 -1.86
C LEU A 102 -16.42 4.83 -2.98
N LEU A 103 -17.48 4.62 -3.76
CA LEU A 103 -17.92 5.56 -4.80
C LEU A 103 -18.34 6.90 -4.19
N VAL A 104 -19.21 6.88 -3.17
CA VAL A 104 -19.67 8.09 -2.47
C VAL A 104 -18.49 8.85 -1.88
N LEU A 105 -17.57 8.16 -1.20
CA LEU A 105 -16.37 8.78 -0.63
C LEU A 105 -15.45 9.38 -1.70
N LYS A 106 -15.30 8.74 -2.86
CA LYS A 106 -14.51 9.29 -3.98
C LYS A 106 -15.16 10.54 -4.57
N ILE A 107 -16.49 10.56 -4.71
CA ILE A 107 -17.22 11.73 -5.20
C ILE A 107 -17.09 12.88 -4.21
N TRP A 108 -17.34 12.62 -2.92
CA TRP A 108 -17.14 13.58 -1.84
C TRP A 108 -15.72 14.16 -1.85
N ALA A 109 -14.69 13.31 -1.81
CA ALA A 109 -13.31 13.79 -1.76
C ALA A 109 -12.92 14.63 -2.99
N LYS A 110 -13.46 14.31 -4.17
CA LYS A 110 -13.23 15.11 -5.38
C LYS A 110 -13.95 16.46 -5.32
N ASN A 111 -15.21 16.49 -4.92
CA ASN A 111 -16.01 17.71 -4.83
C ASN A 111 -15.49 18.69 -3.78
N HIS A 112 -14.83 18.16 -2.73
CA HIS A 112 -14.22 18.94 -1.66
C HIS A 112 -12.72 19.21 -1.91
N PHE A 113 -12.20 18.91 -3.11
CA PHE A 113 -10.79 19.15 -3.50
C PHE A 113 -9.73 18.48 -2.60
N ILE A 114 -10.10 17.40 -1.92
CA ILE A 114 -9.23 16.60 -1.04
C ILE A 114 -8.91 15.21 -1.64
N TYR A 115 -8.88 15.11 -2.98
CA TYR A 115 -8.54 13.88 -3.70
C TYR A 115 -7.30 14.06 -4.60
N SER A 116 -6.12 14.02 -3.98
CA SER A 116 -4.83 13.93 -4.68
C SER A 116 -3.72 13.45 -3.76
N GLY A 117 -3.27 12.21 -3.94
CA GLY A 117 -2.18 11.64 -3.17
C GLY A 117 -0.84 12.37 -3.34
N GLN A 118 -0.60 12.98 -4.51
CA GLN A 118 0.62 13.76 -4.76
C GLN A 118 0.68 15.02 -3.89
N PHE A 119 -0.47 15.65 -3.64
CA PHE A 119 -0.57 16.85 -2.80
C PHE A 119 -0.80 16.53 -1.31
N GLY A 120 -0.71 15.26 -0.91
CA GLY A 120 -0.86 14.85 0.49
C GLY A 120 -2.30 14.79 0.98
N PHE A 121 -3.26 14.62 0.06
CA PHE A 121 -4.66 14.35 0.36
C PHE A 121 -5.01 12.88 0.07
N PHE A 122 -6.29 12.51 0.14
CA PHE A 122 -6.71 11.14 -0.11
C PHE A 122 -6.40 10.69 -1.54
N ASN A 123 -6.06 9.41 -1.66
CA ASN A 123 -6.02 8.68 -2.91
C ASN A 123 -6.97 7.47 -2.88
N GLY A 124 -7.04 6.72 -3.98
CA GLY A 124 -7.89 5.53 -4.08
C GLY A 124 -7.59 4.49 -3.00
N THR A 125 -6.31 4.21 -2.73
CA THR A 125 -5.90 3.24 -1.71
C THR A 125 -6.32 3.68 -0.30
N ASN A 126 -6.16 4.97 0.05
CA ASN A 126 -6.56 5.49 1.35
C ASN A 126 -8.05 5.24 1.60
N LEU A 127 -8.90 5.69 0.67
CA LEU A 127 -10.35 5.54 0.80
C LEU A 127 -10.78 4.08 0.78
N SER A 128 -10.16 3.22 -0.03
CA SER A 128 -10.46 1.79 -0.06
C SER A 128 -10.15 1.11 1.28
N VAL A 129 -8.98 1.38 1.87
CA VAL A 129 -8.58 0.81 3.17
C VAL A 129 -9.50 1.33 4.27
N MET A 130 -9.77 2.64 4.31
CA MET A 130 -10.62 3.24 5.32
C MET A 130 -12.08 2.76 5.20
N ALA A 131 -12.64 2.68 3.99
CA ALA A 131 -13.99 2.15 3.75
C ALA A 131 -14.11 0.67 4.15
N CYS A 132 -13.11 -0.14 3.81
CA CYS A 132 -13.04 -1.54 4.23
C CYS A 132 -13.03 -1.64 5.76
N LYS A 133 -12.20 -0.84 6.45
CA LYS A 133 -12.14 -0.80 7.92
C LYS A 133 -13.50 -0.41 8.53
N THR A 134 -14.19 0.58 7.98
CA THR A 134 -15.52 0.99 8.44
C THR A 134 -16.52 -0.16 8.37
N ILE A 135 -16.54 -0.93 7.27
CA ILE A 135 -17.43 -2.09 7.10
C ILE A 135 -17.07 -3.22 8.06
N LEU A 136 -15.77 -3.48 8.27
CA LEU A 136 -15.31 -4.51 9.21
C LEU A 136 -15.73 -4.20 10.66
N LEU A 137 -15.71 -2.92 11.05
CA LEU A 137 -16.17 -2.46 12.36
C LEU A 137 -17.70 -2.45 12.49
N ASN A 138 -18.42 -2.25 11.38
CA ASN A 138 -19.87 -2.07 11.35
C ASN A 138 -20.56 -3.10 10.44
N LYS A 139 -20.40 -4.39 10.77
CA LYS A 139 -20.90 -5.51 9.95
C LYS A 139 -22.43 -5.43 9.75
N ASN A 140 -22.87 -5.73 8.52
CA ASN A 140 -24.30 -5.85 8.13
C ASN A 140 -25.14 -4.58 8.38
N LYS A 141 -24.54 -3.40 8.27
CA LYS A 141 -25.24 -2.12 8.40
C LYS A 141 -25.63 -1.55 7.03
N SER A 142 -26.59 -0.63 7.02
CA SER A 142 -27.02 0.08 5.81
C SER A 142 -25.93 1.04 5.31
N ILE A 143 -25.96 1.38 4.02
CA ILE A 143 -24.98 2.28 3.42
C ILE A 143 -24.93 3.67 4.08
N VAL A 144 -26.09 4.21 4.48
CA VAL A 144 -26.19 5.50 5.16
C VAL A 144 -25.50 5.45 6.52
N HIS A 145 -25.72 4.37 7.28
CA HIS A 145 -25.05 4.18 8.55
C HIS A 145 -23.54 3.95 8.37
N LEU A 146 -23.12 3.20 7.35
CA LEU A 146 -21.69 3.03 7.05
C LEU A 146 -21.01 4.36 6.71
N LEU A 147 -21.68 5.23 5.97
CA LEU A 147 -21.16 6.56 5.66
C LEU A 147 -21.05 7.44 6.91
N GLU A 148 -22.08 7.46 7.76
CA GLU A 148 -22.03 8.15 9.06
C GLU A 148 -20.88 7.62 9.94
N GLN A 149 -20.77 6.29 10.06
CA GLN A 149 -19.73 5.65 10.85
C GLN A 149 -18.33 5.91 10.29
N PHE A 150 -18.17 6.07 8.97
CA PHE A 150 -16.89 6.48 8.40
C PHE A 150 -16.43 7.81 8.99
N TYR A 151 -17.27 8.84 8.96
CA TYR A 151 -16.93 10.17 9.50
C TYR A 151 -16.71 10.14 11.01
N ILE A 152 -17.59 9.49 11.77
CA ILE A 152 -17.45 9.37 13.23
C ILE A 152 -16.15 8.65 13.60
N THR A 153 -15.85 7.54 12.91
CA THR A 153 -14.66 6.72 13.19
C THR A 153 -13.39 7.52 12.93
N PHE A 154 -13.26 8.15 11.76
CA PHE A 154 -12.00 8.78 11.35
C PHE A 154 -11.81 10.20 11.87
N THR A 155 -12.86 10.89 12.33
CA THR A 155 -12.72 12.13 13.10
C THR A 155 -12.21 11.89 14.52
N LYS A 156 -12.62 10.77 15.13
CA LYS A 156 -12.24 10.37 16.50
C LYS A 156 -11.06 9.37 16.54
N TRP A 157 -10.55 8.96 15.38
CA TRP A 157 -9.47 8.00 15.30
C TRP A 157 -8.20 8.54 15.95
N ASP A 158 -7.57 7.73 16.80
CA ASP A 158 -6.24 8.04 17.32
C ASP A 158 -5.21 7.78 16.21
N TRP A 159 -4.85 8.84 15.49
CA TRP A 159 -3.91 8.80 14.37
C TRP A 159 -2.45 8.47 14.77
N THR A 160 -2.16 8.30 16.06
CA THR A 160 -0.93 7.63 16.48
C THR A 160 -0.94 6.14 16.11
N ASN A 161 -2.13 5.54 15.96
CA ASN A 161 -2.31 4.15 15.56
C ASN A 161 -2.59 4.02 14.04
N PRO A 162 -1.94 3.07 13.36
CA PRO A 162 -2.19 2.81 11.94
C PRO A 162 -3.59 2.27 11.69
N VAL A 163 -4.21 2.73 10.59
CA VAL A 163 -5.40 2.07 10.03
C VAL A 163 -4.95 0.80 9.33
N LEU A 164 -5.23 -0.33 9.96
CA LEU A 164 -4.90 -1.69 9.49
C LEU A 164 -6.19 -2.50 9.26
N LEU A 165 -6.20 -3.27 8.17
CA LEU A 165 -7.21 -4.30 7.91
C LEU A 165 -6.70 -5.62 8.52
N GLU A 166 -7.27 -6.05 9.63
CA GLU A 166 -6.88 -7.30 10.30
C GLU A 166 -7.34 -8.51 9.47
N SER A 167 -6.39 -9.26 8.92
CA SER A 167 -5.93 -10.53 9.49
C SER A 167 -4.46 -10.73 9.10
N LEU A 168 -3.56 -10.27 9.96
CA LEU A 168 -2.21 -10.83 10.04
C LEU A 168 -2.33 -12.16 10.78
N VAL A 169 -2.98 -13.16 10.18
CA VAL A 169 -2.77 -14.52 10.68
C VAL A 169 -1.33 -14.83 10.29
N ASP A 170 -0.48 -14.79 11.30
CA ASP A 170 0.90 -15.22 11.26
C ASP A 170 1.02 -16.54 10.49
N HIS A 171 1.48 -16.48 9.25
CA HIS A 171 2.18 -17.61 8.63
C HIS A 171 3.60 -17.70 9.19
N GLN A 172 3.76 -17.59 10.52
CA GLN A 172 5.00 -17.92 11.22
C GLN A 172 5.13 -19.43 11.50
N GLN A 173 4.15 -20.25 11.16
CA GLN A 173 4.24 -21.71 11.29
C GLN A 173 4.55 -22.39 9.96
N LEU A 174 5.79 -22.26 9.49
CA LEU A 174 6.42 -23.26 8.61
C LEU A 174 7.90 -23.41 9.02
N ALA A 175 8.13 -23.79 10.26
CA ALA A 175 9.43 -24.31 10.68
C ALA A 175 9.20 -25.54 11.55
N GLN A 176 8.99 -26.69 10.90
CA GLN A 176 9.32 -27.97 11.48
C GLN A 176 9.59 -28.96 10.34
N GLN A 177 10.76 -29.60 10.44
CA GLN A 177 11.33 -30.67 9.59
C GLN A 177 12.27 -30.22 8.45
N SER A 178 13.45 -29.70 8.82
CA SER A 178 14.69 -30.01 8.09
C SER A 178 15.86 -30.09 9.08
N ASN A 179 16.65 -31.16 9.01
CA ASN A 179 17.69 -31.52 9.98
C ASN A 179 19.10 -31.06 9.55
N ASN A 180 19.23 -29.99 8.76
CA ASN A 180 20.51 -29.50 8.25
C ASN A 180 20.77 -28.03 8.66
N SER A 181 21.95 -27.75 9.19
CA SER A 181 22.36 -26.42 9.67
C SER A 181 22.47 -25.36 8.57
N LEU A 182 22.87 -25.74 7.35
CA LEU A 182 22.92 -24.87 6.17
C LEU A 182 21.52 -24.44 5.67
N ASP A 183 20.51 -25.29 5.84
CA ASP A 183 19.12 -24.98 5.46
C ASP A 183 18.47 -24.01 6.46
N ILE A 184 18.86 -24.10 7.74
CA ILE A 184 18.38 -23.18 8.79
C ILE A 184 18.89 -21.76 8.55
N GLN A 185 20.19 -21.56 8.30
CA GLN A 185 20.73 -20.22 8.07
C GLN A 185 20.10 -19.57 6.83
N ASN A 186 19.96 -20.34 5.74
CA ASN A 186 19.34 -19.83 4.52
C ASN A 186 17.88 -19.40 4.73
N TYR A 187 17.13 -20.18 5.52
CA TYR A 187 15.76 -19.85 5.90
C TYR A 187 15.69 -18.61 6.80
N GLN A 188 16.58 -18.47 7.79
CA GLN A 188 16.63 -17.31 8.67
C GLN A 188 16.90 -16.01 7.89
N ASP A 189 17.85 -16.03 6.96
CA ASP A 189 18.12 -14.87 6.11
C ASP A 189 16.93 -14.52 5.23
N PHE A 190 16.22 -15.52 4.67
CA PHE A 190 15.01 -15.31 3.88
C PHE A 190 13.93 -14.60 4.70
N ILE A 191 13.69 -15.05 5.94
CA ILE A 191 12.73 -14.42 6.85
C ILE A 191 13.16 -12.99 7.20
N SER A 192 14.45 -12.77 7.47
CA SER A 192 15.01 -11.45 7.75
C SER A 192 14.78 -10.48 6.58
N ILE A 193 15.09 -10.89 5.36
CA ILE A 193 14.85 -10.09 4.14
C ILE A 193 13.37 -9.81 3.99
N LYS A 194 12.51 -10.83 4.09
CA LYS A 194 11.06 -10.67 3.98
C LYS A 194 10.51 -9.65 4.98
N ASN A 195 10.96 -9.71 6.23
CA ASN A 195 10.54 -8.76 7.27
C ASN A 195 11.06 -7.34 6.99
N SER A 196 12.27 -7.19 6.45
CA SER A 196 12.85 -5.88 6.09
C SER A 196 12.08 -5.15 4.98
N LEU A 197 11.32 -5.90 4.16
CA LEU A 197 10.51 -5.36 3.06
C LEU A 197 9.21 -4.72 3.54
N ASN A 198 8.71 -5.13 4.71
CA ASN A 198 7.50 -4.59 5.32
C ASN A 198 7.64 -3.09 5.63
N TRP A 199 6.50 -2.42 5.75
CA TRP A 199 6.48 -1.06 6.27
C TRP A 199 6.98 -1.04 7.71
N ASP A 200 7.95 -0.17 7.98
CA ASP A 200 8.52 0.09 9.29
C ASP A 200 8.39 1.58 9.62
N ILE A 201 7.95 1.87 10.85
CA ILE A 201 7.66 3.23 11.31
C ILE A 201 8.92 4.11 11.37
N ASN A 202 10.06 3.54 11.76
CA ASN A 202 11.31 4.28 11.89
C ASN A 202 11.89 4.63 10.51
N SER A 203 11.88 3.65 9.59
CA SER A 203 12.24 3.84 8.19
C SER A 203 11.38 4.91 7.53
N ASP A 204 10.06 4.88 7.77
CA ASP A 204 9.11 5.87 7.23
C ASP A 204 9.43 7.29 7.72
N TYR A 205 9.65 7.45 9.04
CA TYR A 205 10.02 8.72 9.64
C TYR A 205 11.35 9.26 9.09
N ASN A 206 12.37 8.42 8.98
CA ASN A 206 13.68 8.82 8.45
C ASN A 206 13.60 9.26 6.99
N LYS A 207 12.85 8.53 6.15
CA LYS A 207 12.59 8.93 4.75
C LYS A 207 11.90 10.29 4.67
N ARG A 208 10.91 10.56 5.53
CA ARG A 208 10.25 11.87 5.59
C ARG A 208 11.22 12.97 5.98
N ARG A 209 12.09 12.73 6.98
CA ARG A 209 13.11 13.71 7.37
C ARG A 209 14.03 14.09 6.21
N GLN A 210 14.44 13.10 5.42
CA GLN A 210 15.24 13.32 4.22
C GLN A 210 14.49 14.15 3.17
N VAL A 211 13.20 13.83 2.90
CA VAL A 211 12.35 14.60 1.96
C VAL A 211 12.23 16.06 2.37
N PHE A 212 12.11 16.35 3.66
CA PHE A 212 12.05 17.72 4.18
C PHE A 212 13.44 18.35 4.40
N GLY A 213 14.53 17.65 4.05
CA GLY A 213 15.91 18.14 4.21
C GLY A 213 16.29 18.49 5.65
N LEU A 214 15.66 17.85 6.64
CA LEU A 214 15.77 18.25 8.05
C LEU A 214 17.19 18.13 8.63
N ASP A 215 18.01 17.28 8.03
CA ASP A 215 19.39 17.07 8.45
C ASP A 215 20.31 18.22 8.01
N ASN A 216 19.86 19.07 7.07
CA ASN A 216 20.60 20.24 6.58
C ASN A 216 20.39 21.51 7.43
N TYR A 217 19.46 21.48 8.39
CA TYR A 217 19.13 22.65 9.22
C TYR A 217 19.79 22.60 10.59
N THR A 218 20.27 23.74 11.09
CA THR A 218 20.75 23.90 12.47
C THR A 218 19.60 23.83 13.49
N ILE A 219 19.91 23.56 14.77
CA ILE A 219 18.92 23.29 15.83
C ILE A 219 17.96 24.47 16.08
N TYR A 220 18.41 25.72 15.88
CA TYR A 220 17.67 26.93 16.25
C TYR A 220 16.86 27.56 15.10
N ASP A 221 16.76 26.89 13.95
CA ASP A 221 16.01 27.41 12.81
C ASP A 221 14.49 27.21 13.00
N GLN A 222 13.71 28.29 12.98
CA GLN A 222 12.25 28.24 13.03
C GLN A 222 11.67 27.38 11.88
N ASN A 223 12.31 27.38 10.71
CA ASN A 223 11.94 26.52 9.59
C ASN A 223 12.13 25.04 9.92
N LYS A 224 13.20 24.69 10.66
CA LYS A 224 13.42 23.30 11.10
C LYS A 224 12.28 22.84 12.00
N HIS A 225 11.87 23.67 12.96
CA HIS A 225 10.76 23.30 13.85
C HIS A 225 9.46 23.05 13.08
N ARG A 226 9.11 23.94 12.14
CA ARG A 226 7.94 23.78 11.27
C ARG A 226 8.05 22.51 10.41
N LEU A 227 9.17 22.31 9.71
CA LEU A 227 9.40 21.15 8.86
C LEU A 227 9.41 19.83 9.65
N MET A 228 9.88 19.83 10.91
CA MET A 228 9.78 18.67 11.80
C MET A 228 8.33 18.28 12.06
N GLN A 229 7.42 19.24 12.21
CA GLN A 229 5.99 18.93 12.35
C GLN A 229 5.41 18.31 11.08
N HIS A 230 5.81 18.77 9.89
CA HIS A 230 5.39 18.15 8.63
C HIS A 230 6.02 16.77 8.42
N ALA A 231 7.24 16.53 8.92
CA ALA A 231 7.91 15.24 8.85
C ALA A 231 7.30 14.19 9.79
N LYS A 232 6.52 14.59 10.80
CA LYS A 232 5.76 13.63 11.62
C LYS A 232 4.81 12.83 10.73
N ARG A 233 4.63 11.57 11.10
CA ARG A 233 3.64 10.68 10.50
C ARG A 233 2.27 11.14 10.96
N MET A 234 1.47 11.68 10.04
CA MET A 234 0.14 12.16 10.38
C MET A 234 -0.88 11.03 10.30
N TRP A 235 -1.08 10.44 9.12
CA TRP A 235 -2.19 9.52 8.87
C TRP A 235 -1.68 8.19 8.31
N PRO A 236 -1.18 7.29 9.16
CA PRO A 236 -0.73 5.96 8.76
C PRO A 236 -1.90 5.10 8.28
N ILE A 237 -2.02 4.91 6.96
CA ILE A 237 -3.06 4.08 6.35
C ILE A 237 -2.37 2.95 5.59
N ILE A 238 -2.42 1.74 6.11
CA ILE A 238 -1.57 0.65 5.65
C ILE A 238 -2.32 -0.21 4.63
N ALA A 239 -1.80 -0.24 3.41
CA ALA A 239 -2.30 -1.12 2.36
C ALA A 239 -1.95 -2.58 2.70
N PRO A 240 -2.89 -3.53 2.58
CA PRO A 240 -2.70 -4.90 3.06
C PRO A 240 -1.91 -5.80 2.10
N GLY A 241 -1.53 -5.32 0.91
CA GLY A 241 -0.70 -6.07 -0.02
C GLY A 241 0.65 -6.41 0.60
N ASN A 242 1.27 -7.52 0.19
CA ASN A 242 2.58 -7.94 0.67
C ASN A 242 3.66 -7.39 -0.29
N PRO A 243 4.68 -6.64 0.18
CA PRO A 243 4.85 -6.14 1.55
C PRO A 243 3.91 -4.96 1.86
N PRO A 244 3.38 -4.84 3.09
CA PRO A 244 2.48 -3.76 3.48
C PRO A 244 3.18 -2.40 3.31
N GLN A 245 2.44 -1.40 2.84
CA GLN A 245 2.96 -0.04 2.60
C GLN A 245 2.04 1.02 3.23
N ASN A 246 2.63 2.09 3.75
CA ASN A 246 1.87 3.27 4.19
C ASN A 246 1.40 4.07 2.97
N SER A 247 0.12 3.92 2.62
CA SER A 247 -0.52 4.65 1.53
C SER A 247 -0.81 6.12 1.88
N GLY A 248 -0.81 6.48 3.17
CA GLY A 248 -0.98 7.83 3.67
C GLY A 248 0.33 8.61 3.78
N PHE A 249 1.42 8.12 3.16
CA PHE A 249 2.76 8.68 3.29
C PHE A 249 2.80 10.19 2.99
N ASN A 250 2.14 10.70 1.96
CA ASN A 250 2.24 12.12 1.62
C ASN A 250 1.40 13.05 2.54
N ILE A 251 0.55 12.51 3.42
CA ILE A 251 -0.25 13.31 4.32
C ILE A 251 0.67 13.99 5.34
N ASN A 252 0.58 15.32 5.44
CA ASN A 252 1.40 16.13 6.32
C ASN A 252 0.50 16.93 7.27
N TYR A 253 1.12 17.71 8.17
CA TYR A 253 0.38 18.44 9.20
C TYR A 253 -0.76 19.29 8.62
N SER A 254 -0.50 20.11 7.60
CA SER A 254 -1.52 20.98 7.00
C SER A 254 -2.64 20.20 6.34
N THR A 255 -2.31 19.23 5.49
CA THR A 255 -3.35 18.46 4.77
C THR A 255 -4.17 17.62 5.72
N SER A 256 -3.56 17.04 6.77
CA SER A 256 -4.29 16.31 7.80
C SER A 256 -5.32 17.18 8.54
N ARG A 257 -5.02 18.46 8.77
CA ARG A 257 -5.95 19.40 9.41
C ARG A 257 -7.14 19.71 8.52
N ILE A 258 -6.91 19.87 7.22
CA ILE A 258 -7.97 20.05 6.22
C ILE A 258 -8.83 18.77 6.13
N LEU A 259 -8.20 17.60 6.03
CA LEU A 259 -8.93 16.32 6.02
C LEU A 259 -9.79 16.15 7.29
N LEU A 260 -9.27 16.51 8.47
CA LEU A 260 -10.06 16.49 9.70
C LEU A 260 -11.22 17.48 9.68
N SER A 261 -11.06 18.69 9.13
CA SER A 261 -12.15 19.65 9.05
C SER A 261 -13.26 19.18 8.09
N GLU A 262 -12.90 18.60 6.95
CA GLU A 262 -13.86 18.09 5.97
C GLU A 262 -14.69 16.89 6.48
N MET A 263 -14.16 16.12 7.43
CA MET A 263 -14.87 14.98 8.02
C MET A 263 -15.70 15.33 9.26
N ARG A 264 -15.50 16.52 9.85
CA ARG A 264 -16.31 16.98 10.99
C ARG A 264 -17.69 17.38 10.47
N LEU A 265 -18.68 16.53 10.74
CA LEU A 265 -20.11 16.86 10.60
C LEU A 265 -20.49 18.01 11.54
#